data_AF-A0A183SND7-F1
#
_entry.id   AF-A0A183SND7-F1
#
_cell.length_a   1.000
_cell.length_b   1.000
_cell.length_c   1.000
_cell.angle_alpha   90.00
_cell.angle_beta   90.00
_cell.angle_gamma   90.00
#
_symmetry.space_group_name_H-M   'P 1'
#
loop_
_entity.id
_entity.type
_entity.pdbx_description
1 polymer ?
#
loop_
_entity_poly.entity_id
_entity_poly.type
_entity_poly.pdbx_seq_one_letter_code
_entity_poly.pdbx_strand_id
1 'polypeptide(L)'
;MTAKSARDDRQKYWSGIATSMEQASNVCDTRKLYQIIRQVNGKPSKLSDAVLDLNGGFIADNSAKINPWREHFEHLLNFDEQLITLSLSSAPEFHLL
;
A
#
# COMPACT_ATOMS: atom_id res chain seq x y z
N MET A 1 4.30 -8.19 30.47
CA MET A 1 3.85 -8.18 29.06
C MET A 1 5.05 -7.82 28.20
N THR A 2 5.51 -8.71 27.34
CA THR A 2 6.59 -8.41 26.39
C THR A 2 6.05 -7.52 25.29
N ALA A 3 6.64 -6.34 25.11
CA ALA A 3 6.28 -5.43 24.03
C ALA A 3 6.57 -6.12 22.68
N LYS A 4 5.54 -6.32 21.85
CA LYS A 4 5.73 -6.82 20.48
C LYS A 4 6.46 -5.75 19.67
N SER A 5 7.61 -6.13 19.12
CA SER A 5 8.48 -5.28 18.31
C SER A 5 8.34 -5.68 16.85
N ALA A 6 7.92 -4.73 16.00
CA ALA A 6 7.86 -4.94 14.55
C ALA A 6 9.24 -5.30 13.95
N ARG A 7 10.34 -4.90 14.61
CA ARG A 7 11.70 -5.25 14.20
C ARG A 7 11.97 -6.75 14.40
N ASP A 8 11.49 -7.30 15.52
CA ASP A 8 11.70 -8.70 15.89
C ASP A 8 10.87 -9.60 14.97
N ASP A 9 9.63 -9.20 14.68
CA ASP A 9 8.75 -9.89 13.71
C ASP A 9 9.37 -9.90 12.31
N ARG A 10 9.93 -8.76 11.86
CA ARG A 10 10.64 -8.67 10.59
C ARG A 10 11.88 -9.58 10.57
N GLN A 11 12.67 -9.58 11.63
CA GLN A 11 13.86 -10.43 11.73
C GLN A 11 13.47 -11.90 11.67
N LYS A 12 12.46 -12.31 12.44
CA LYS A 12 11.94 -13.69 12.44
C LYS A 12 11.46 -14.13 11.05
N TYR A 13 10.77 -13.25 10.34
CA TYR A 13 10.34 -13.50 8.97
C TYR A 13 11.53 -13.78 8.02
N TRP A 14 12.54 -12.90 8.01
CA TRP A 14 13.71 -13.06 7.15
C TRP A 14 14.56 -14.28 7.50
N SER A 15 14.70 -14.59 8.79
CA SER A 15 15.36 -15.82 9.23
C SER A 15 14.64 -17.06 8.69
N GLY A 16 13.31 -17.10 8.75
CA GLY A 16 12.53 -18.21 8.19
C GLY A 16 12.70 -18.39 6.68
N ILE A 17 12.76 -17.28 5.93
CA ILE A 17 13.05 -17.29 4.49
C ILE A 17 14.43 -17.88 4.22
N ALA A 18 15.47 -17.43 4.94
CA ALA A 18 16.84 -17.91 4.77
C ALA A 18 16.96 -19.42 5.05
N THR A 19 16.38 -19.89 6.15
CA THR A 19 16.36 -21.32 6.49
C THR A 19 15.64 -22.14 5.41
N SER A 20 14.50 -21.68 4.91
CA SER A 20 13.77 -22.37 3.84
C SER A 20 14.61 -22.46 2.54
N MET A 21 15.35 -21.41 2.22
CA MET A 21 16.21 -21.36 1.03
C MET A 21 17.38 -22.34 1.15
N GLU A 22 18.02 -22.38 2.32
CA GLU A 22 19.10 -23.33 2.63
C GLU A 22 18.60 -24.78 2.54
N GLN A 23 17.45 -25.10 3.15
CA GLN A 23 16.87 -26.44 3.10
C GLN A 23 16.58 -26.87 1.65
N ALA A 24 15.98 -26.00 0.84
CA ALA A 24 15.72 -26.29 -0.57
C ALA A 24 17.01 -26.52 -1.36
N SER A 25 18.07 -25.76 -1.09
CA SER A 25 19.38 -25.94 -1.70
C SER A 25 20.02 -27.28 -1.32
N ASN A 26 19.96 -27.66 -0.04
CA ASN A 26 20.59 -28.88 0.48
C ASN A 26 19.99 -30.15 -0.09
N VAL A 27 18.70 -30.14 -0.45
CA VAL A 27 18.03 -31.28 -1.11
C VAL A 27 17.93 -31.14 -2.63
N CYS A 28 18.61 -30.15 -3.22
CA CYS A 28 18.55 -29.84 -4.66
C CYS A 28 17.12 -29.61 -5.20
N ASP A 29 16.20 -29.11 -4.37
CA ASP A 29 14.84 -28.75 -4.78
C ASP A 29 14.86 -27.38 -5.49
N THR A 30 15.27 -27.42 -6.76
CA THR A 30 15.39 -26.25 -7.63
C THR A 30 14.07 -25.53 -7.84
N ARG A 31 12.94 -26.26 -7.83
CA ARG A 31 11.59 -25.68 -7.96
C ARG A 31 11.27 -24.80 -6.76
N LYS A 32 11.49 -25.31 -5.55
CA LYS A 32 11.22 -24.56 -4.32
C LYS A 32 12.19 -23.40 -4.14
N LEU A 33 13.47 -23.60 -4.49
CA LEU A 33 14.47 -22.53 -4.48
C LEU A 33 14.04 -21.37 -5.39
N TYR A 34 13.58 -21.66 -6.60
CA TYR A 34 13.08 -20.64 -7.54
C TYR A 34 11.85 -19.89 -7.00
N GLN A 35 10.92 -20.59 -6.36
CA GLN A 35 9.73 -19.97 -5.75
C GLN A 35 10.11 -18.98 -4.64
N ILE A 36 11.07 -19.35 -3.78
CA ILE A 36 11.57 -18.48 -2.71
C ILE A 36 12.22 -17.23 -3.32
N ILE A 37 13.10 -17.39 -4.33
CA ILE A 37 13.74 -16.28 -5.04
C ILE A 37 12.69 -15.32 -5.64
N ARG A 38 11.63 -15.85 -6.25
CA ARG A 38 10.52 -15.04 -6.77
C ARG A 38 9.77 -14.27 -5.69
N GLN A 39 9.54 -14.89 -4.53
CA GLN A 39 8.84 -14.26 -3.41
C GLN A 39 9.65 -13.10 -2.82
N VAL A 40 10.96 -13.28 -2.62
CA VAL A 40 11.83 -12.25 -2.01
C VAL A 40 12.17 -11.11 -2.96
N ASN A 41 12.24 -11.37 -4.27
CA ASN A 41 12.45 -10.33 -5.29
C ASN A 41 11.23 -9.40 -5.46
N GLY A 42 10.12 -9.69 -4.76
CA GLY A 42 8.87 -8.94 -4.88
C GLY A 42 8.17 -9.18 -6.22
N LYS A 43 6.89 -8.84 -6.31
CA LYS A 43 6.26 -8.58 -7.61
C LYS A 43 6.94 -7.32 -8.15
N PRO A 44 7.31 -7.25 -9.44
CA PRO A 44 7.39 -5.94 -10.09
C PRO A 44 6.02 -5.31 -9.84
N SER A 45 5.97 -4.24 -9.05
CA SER A 45 4.74 -3.47 -8.98
C SER A 45 4.41 -3.11 -10.42
N LYS A 46 3.18 -3.41 -10.86
CA LYS A 46 2.63 -2.58 -11.94
C LYS A 46 2.71 -1.18 -11.35
N LEU A 47 3.65 -0.37 -11.83
CA LEU A 47 3.64 1.05 -11.53
C LEU A 47 2.21 1.50 -11.83
N SER A 48 1.42 1.79 -10.79
CA SER A 48 0.22 2.59 -10.98
C SER A 48 0.72 4.01 -11.23
N ASP A 49 1.33 4.21 -12.39
CA ASP A 49 1.86 5.52 -12.80
C ASP A 49 0.74 6.43 -13.32
N ALA A 50 -0.45 5.85 -13.41
CA ALA A 50 -1.71 6.47 -13.74
C ALA A 50 -2.23 7.28 -12.55
N VAL A 51 -1.84 8.55 -12.46
CA VAL A 51 -2.63 9.55 -11.74
C VAL A 51 -3.81 9.90 -12.64
N LEU A 52 -5.03 9.75 -12.13
CA LEU A 52 -6.25 10.17 -12.83
C LEU A 52 -6.52 11.65 -12.52
N ASP A 53 -6.93 12.42 -13.52
CA ASP A 53 -7.48 13.76 -13.32
C ASP A 53 -8.90 13.70 -12.71
N LEU A 54 -9.45 14.86 -12.37
CA LEU A 54 -10.80 14.99 -11.78
C LEU A 54 -11.93 14.46 -12.67
N ASN A 55 -11.68 14.29 -13.98
CA ASN A 55 -12.62 13.73 -14.95
C ASN A 55 -12.34 12.24 -15.26
N GLY A 56 -11.39 11.61 -14.57
CA GLY A 56 -11.02 10.21 -14.75
C GLY A 56 -10.07 9.95 -15.94
N GLY A 57 -9.46 10.99 -16.51
CA GLY A 57 -8.45 10.89 -17.56
C GLY A 57 -7.06 10.55 -17.01
N PHE A 58 -6.29 9.74 -17.74
CA PHE A 58 -4.92 9.38 -17.33
C PHE A 58 -3.92 10.52 -17.61
N ILE A 59 -3.25 11.03 -16.57
CA ILE A 59 -2.22 12.06 -16.70
C ILE A 59 -0.86 11.40 -16.93
N ALA A 60 -0.41 11.38 -18.19
CA ALA A 60 0.86 10.76 -18.59
C ALA A 60 2.10 11.66 -18.33
N ASP A 61 1.92 12.98 -18.27
CA ASP A 61 3.02 13.91 -18.06
C ASP A 61 3.29 14.13 -16.55
N ASN A 62 4.52 13.92 -16.12
CA ASN A 62 4.94 14.09 -14.73
C ASN A 62 4.80 15.54 -14.25
N SER A 63 4.91 16.53 -15.15
CA SER A 63 4.70 17.94 -14.79
C SER A 63 3.22 18.24 -14.50
N ALA A 64 2.32 17.61 -15.26
CA ALA A 64 0.88 17.73 -15.11
C ALA A 64 0.31 16.96 -13.89
N LYS A 65 1.09 16.06 -13.25
CA LYS A 65 0.69 15.37 -12.00
C LYS A 65 0.74 16.29 -10.78
N ILE A 66 1.62 17.29 -10.76
CA ILE A 66 1.90 18.08 -9.54
C ILE A 66 0.70 18.94 -9.13
N ASN A 67 -0.02 19.53 -10.09
CA ASN A 67 -1.16 20.40 -9.80
C ASN A 67 -2.37 19.64 -9.22
N PRO A 68 -2.78 18.47 -9.76
CA PRO A 68 -3.81 17.64 -9.14
C PRO A 68 -3.47 17.16 -7.74
N TRP A 69 -2.21 16.81 -7.45
CA TRP A 69 -1.80 16.47 -6.09
C TRP A 69 -1.90 17.68 -5.16
N ARG A 70 -1.48 18.87 -5.59
CA ARG A 70 -1.67 20.11 -4.85
C ARG A 70 -3.15 20.35 -4.57
N GLU A 71 -4.01 20.33 -5.59
CA GLU A 71 -5.45 20.52 -5.45
C GLU A 71 -6.07 19.49 -4.50
N HIS A 72 -5.73 18.21 -4.63
CA HIS A 72 -6.21 17.16 -3.73
C HIS A 72 -5.82 17.44 -2.27
N PHE A 73 -4.57 17.83 -2.01
CA PHE A 73 -4.12 18.13 -0.66
C PHE A 73 -4.66 19.46 -0.12
N GLU A 74 -4.86 20.47 -0.96
CA GLU A 74 -5.52 21.73 -0.56
C GLU A 74 -6.97 21.47 -0.14
N HIS A 75 -7.76 20.69 -0.89
CA HIS A 75 -9.12 20.33 -0.50
C HIS A 75 -9.16 19.42 0.74
N LEU A 76 -8.20 18.50 0.88
CA LEU A 76 -8.15 17.57 2.00
C LEU A 76 -7.68 18.24 3.30
N LEU A 77 -6.81 19.24 3.23
CA LEU A 77 -6.19 19.86 4.41
C LEU A 77 -6.86 21.18 4.79
N ASN A 78 -7.51 21.86 3.84
CA ASN A 78 -8.29 23.07 4.09
C ASN A 78 -9.79 22.75 3.98
N PHE A 79 -10.28 21.87 4.84
CA PHE A 79 -11.73 21.67 4.99
C PHE A 79 -12.37 23.00 5.42
N ASP A 80 -13.15 23.61 4.53
CA ASP A 80 -14.07 24.66 4.90
C ASP A 80 -15.19 24.01 5.76
N GLU A 81 -15.54 24.64 6.89
CA GLU A 81 -16.51 24.10 7.88
C GLU A 81 -17.86 23.71 7.24
N GLN A 82 -18.17 24.26 6.06
CA GLN A 82 -19.40 24.00 5.30
C GLN A 82 -19.49 22.60 4.70
N LEU A 83 -18.37 21.91 4.41
CA LEU A 83 -18.42 20.55 3.86
C LEU A 83 -18.62 19.48 4.94
N ILE A 84 -18.21 19.77 6.19
CA ILE A 84 -18.47 18.89 7.33
C ILE A 84 -19.97 18.87 7.63
N THR A 85 -20.67 20.00 7.51
CA THR A 85 -22.13 20.07 7.74
C THR A 85 -22.93 19.35 6.66
N LEU A 86 -22.57 19.51 5.37
CA LEU A 86 -23.19 18.77 4.26
C LEU A 86 -22.91 17.26 4.32
N SER A 87 -21.68 16.86 4.68
CA SER A 87 -21.31 15.45 4.77
C SER A 87 -21.91 14.74 5.99
N LEU A 88 -22.13 15.43 7.12
CA LEU A 88 -22.89 14.87 8.25
C LEU A 88 -24.39 14.84 7.97
N SER A 89 -24.94 15.81 7.23
CA SER A 89 -26.36 15.82 6.85
C SER A 89 -26.73 14.69 5.88
N SER A 90 -25.77 14.15 5.12
CA SER A 90 -25.98 13.02 4.20
C SER A 90 -25.69 11.66 4.84
N ALA A 91 -25.24 11.60 6.10
CA ALA A 91 -25.04 10.35 6.80
C ALA A 91 -26.40 9.76 7.22
N PRO A 92 -26.69 8.48 6.97
CA PRO A 92 -27.93 7.88 7.43
C PRO A 92 -27.94 7.87 8.97
N GLU A 93 -29.01 8.41 9.56
CA GLU A 93 -29.24 8.37 11.01
C GLU A 93 -29.40 6.90 11.44
N PHE A 94 -28.36 6.35 12.07
CA PHE A 94 -28.46 5.06 12.74
C PHE A 94 -29.31 5.25 14.01
N HIS A 95 -30.62 5.03 13.90
CA HIS A 95 -31.48 4.88 15.05
C HIS A 95 -31.12 3.58 15.79
N LEU A 96 -30.41 3.72 16.91
CA LEU A 96 -30.25 2.65 17.89
C LEU A 96 -31.57 2.49 18.66
N LEU A 97 -32.22 1.33 18.47
CA LEU A 97 -33.26 0.80 19.37
C LEU A 97 -32.62 0.06 20.54
#